data_AF-A0A537GN52-F1
#
_entry.id   AF-A0A537GN52-F1
#
_cell.length_a   1.000
_cell.length_b   1.000
_cell.length_c   1.000
_cell.angle_alpha   90.00
_cell.angle_beta   90.00
_cell.angle_gamma   90.00
#
_symmetry.space_group_name_H-M   'P 1'
#
loop_
_entity.id
_entity.type
_entity.pdbx_description
1 polymer ?
#
loop_
_entity_poly.entity_id
_entity_poly.type
_entity_poly.pdbx_seq_one_letter_code
_entity_poly.pdbx_strand_id
1 'polypeptide(L)'
;MNANKQTVGVREVQRALDFSSPTLALYHLDKLKDLGLVSKESGEYRLIKEVKVDVLKQFLRVGRVFVPRFALYAALFTVLFVYYVLILPDLSLFTF
;
A
#
# COMPACT_ATOMS: atom_id res chain seq x y z
N MET A 1 -17.08 1.40 7.52
CA MET A 1 -18.03 0.63 6.68
C MET A 1 -17.95 -0.83 7.13
N ASN A 2 -19.11 -1.41 7.43
CA ASN A 2 -19.24 -2.66 8.17
C ASN A 2 -18.78 -3.87 7.34
N ALA A 3 -17.68 -4.51 7.74
CA ALA A 3 -17.22 -5.80 7.20
C ALA A 3 -18.14 -6.92 7.72
N ASN A 4 -19.39 -6.92 7.30
CA ASN A 4 -20.34 -7.98 7.60
C ASN A 4 -19.99 -9.17 6.70
N LYS A 5 -19.13 -10.09 7.20
CA LYS A 5 -19.05 -11.55 6.92
C LYS A 5 -19.49 -12.09 5.54
N GLN A 6 -19.44 -11.31 4.47
CA GLN A 6 -19.85 -11.74 3.13
C GLN A 6 -18.79 -12.69 2.61
N THR A 7 -19.16 -13.96 2.60
CA THR A 7 -18.53 -14.99 1.81
C THR A 7 -18.92 -14.75 0.35
N VAL A 8 -17.97 -14.84 -0.56
CA VAL A 8 -18.17 -14.53 -1.98
C VAL A 8 -17.86 -15.77 -2.82
N GLY A 9 -18.76 -16.06 -3.75
CA GLY A 9 -18.66 -17.24 -4.60
C GLY A 9 -17.79 -16.98 -5.82
N VAL A 10 -17.19 -18.03 -6.38
CA VAL A 10 -16.33 -17.93 -7.58
C VAL A 10 -17.07 -17.28 -8.75
N ARG A 11 -18.35 -17.61 -8.95
CA ARG A 11 -19.19 -17.05 -10.02
C ARG A 11 -19.59 -15.59 -9.77
N GLU A 12 -19.77 -15.21 -8.50
CA GLU A 12 -20.04 -13.83 -8.12
C GLU A 12 -18.82 -12.96 -8.42
N VAL A 13 -17.63 -13.42 -8.03
CA VAL A 13 -16.35 -12.75 -8.35
C VAL A 13 -16.14 -12.66 -9.86
N GLN A 14 -16.42 -13.72 -10.61
CA GLN A 14 -16.31 -13.72 -12.06
C GLN A 14 -17.18 -12.64 -12.71
N ARG A 15 -18.44 -12.49 -12.27
CA ARG A 15 -19.37 -11.48 -12.79
C ARG A 15 -19.04 -10.07 -12.31
N ALA A 16 -18.60 -9.91 -11.07
CA ALA A 16 -18.30 -8.60 -10.51
C ALA A 16 -17.01 -7.98 -11.06
N LEU A 17 -16.04 -8.82 -11.49
CA LEU A 17 -14.75 -8.40 -12.03
C LEU A 17 -14.63 -8.63 -13.55
N ASP A 18 -15.72 -9.00 -14.21
CA ASP A 18 -15.79 -9.29 -15.66
C ASP A 18 -14.69 -10.25 -16.15
N PHE A 19 -14.37 -11.28 -15.35
CA PHE A 19 -13.40 -12.29 -15.76
C PHE A 19 -13.96 -13.15 -16.90
N SER A 20 -13.10 -13.48 -17.86
CA SER A 20 -13.46 -14.24 -19.06
C SER A 20 -13.94 -15.67 -18.78
N SER A 21 -13.58 -16.25 -17.62
CA SER A 21 -14.04 -17.57 -17.20
C SER A 21 -14.13 -17.71 -15.67
N PRO A 22 -14.99 -18.60 -15.14
CA PRO A 22 -15.03 -18.92 -13.71
C PRO A 22 -13.72 -19.51 -13.19
N THR A 23 -13.00 -20.26 -14.03
CA THR A 23 -11.70 -20.86 -13.70
C THR A 23 -10.64 -19.79 -13.44
N LEU A 24 -10.65 -18.69 -14.21
CA LEU A 24 -9.74 -17.57 -13.99
C LEU A 24 -10.02 -16.87 -12.64
N ALA A 25 -11.29 -16.68 -12.31
CA ALA A 25 -11.69 -16.14 -11.01
C ALA A 25 -11.21 -17.04 -9.85
N LEU A 26 -11.37 -18.36 -9.98
CA LEU A 26 -10.90 -19.34 -9.02
C LEU A 26 -9.37 -19.28 -8.86
N TYR A 27 -8.62 -19.20 -9.96
CA TYR A 27 -7.16 -19.09 -9.93
C TYR A 27 -6.69 -17.86 -9.14
N HIS A 28 -7.32 -16.70 -9.35
CA HIS A 28 -6.99 -15.48 -8.60
C HIS A 28 -7.40 -15.58 -7.13
N LEU A 29 -8.55 -16.17 -6.80
CA LEU A 29 -8.98 -16.41 -5.42
C LEU A 29 -8.03 -17.36 -4.68
N ASP A 30 -7.57 -18.41 -5.33
CA ASP A 30 -6.59 -19.33 -4.75
C ASP A 30 -5.23 -18.65 -4.54
N LYS A 31 -4.79 -17.78 -5.46
CA LYS A 31 -3.59 -16.95 -5.23
C LYS A 31 -3.75 -16.01 -4.03
N LEU A 32 -4.92 -15.38 -3.86
CA LEU A 32 -5.18 -14.53 -2.69
C LEU A 32 -5.21 -15.35 -1.40
N LYS A 33 -5.68 -16.60 -1.45
CA LYS A 33 -5.66 -17.54 -0.32
C LYS A 33 -4.22 -17.92 0.03
N ASP A 34 -3.39 -18.23 -0.96
CA ASP A 34 -1.97 -18.55 -0.76
C ASP A 34 -1.20 -17.37 -0.14
N LEU A 35 -1.61 -16.13 -0.44
CA LEU A 35 -1.09 -14.91 0.17
C LEU A 35 -1.66 -14.64 1.58
N GLY A 36 -2.58 -15.47 2.09
CA GLY A 36 -3.23 -15.31 3.39
C GLY A 36 -4.21 -14.13 3.46
N LEU A 37 -4.69 -13.65 2.30
CA LEU A 37 -5.61 -12.50 2.23
C LEU A 37 -7.08 -12.93 2.32
N VAL A 38 -7.40 -14.14 1.86
CA VAL A 38 -8.75 -14.74 1.90
C VAL A 38 -8.72 -16.17 2.45
N SER A 39 -9.80 -16.60 3.07
CA SER A 39 -10.05 -17.96 3.57
C SER A 39 -11.11 -18.64 2.72
N LYS A 40 -11.04 -19.95 2.57
CA LYS A 40 -12.09 -20.73 1.90
C LYS A 40 -12.94 -21.46 2.95
N GLU A 41 -14.22 -21.13 3.03
CA GLU A 41 -15.20 -21.78 3.90
C GLU A 41 -16.31 -22.39 3.04
N SER A 42 -16.44 -23.72 3.06
CA SER A 42 -17.53 -24.46 2.39
C SER A 42 -17.74 -24.14 0.89
N GLY A 43 -16.66 -23.84 0.17
CA GLY A 43 -16.70 -23.51 -1.26
C GLY A 43 -16.75 -22.01 -1.58
N GLU A 44 -16.98 -21.18 -0.56
CA GLU A 44 -17.03 -19.73 -0.66
C GLU A 44 -15.76 -19.08 -0.07
N TYR A 45 -15.44 -17.86 -0.49
CA TYR A 45 -14.22 -17.16 -0.06
C TYR A 45 -14.57 -15.98 0.88
N ARG A 46 -13.92 -15.91 2.04
CA ARG A 46 -14.05 -14.81 3.01
C ARG A 46 -12.77 -14.00 3.08
N LEU A 47 -12.88 -12.67 3.16
CA LEU A 47 -11.73 -11.80 3.40
C LEU A 47 -11.18 -11.99 4.83
N ILE A 48 -9.90 -12.33 4.96
CA ILE A 48 -9.20 -12.43 6.27
C ILE A 48 -8.55 -11.10 6.59
N LYS A 49 -7.85 -10.52 5.61
CA LYS A 49 -7.04 -9.33 5.79
C LYS A 49 -7.15 -8.42 4.59
N GLU A 50 -7.56 -7.19 4.83
CA GLU A 50 -7.51 -6.14 3.83
C GLU A 50 -6.08 -5.56 3.77
N VAL A 51 -5.45 -5.67 2.61
CA VAL A 51 -4.17 -4.99 2.34
C VAL A 51 -4.48 -3.75 1.52
N LYS A 52 -4.27 -2.58 2.13
CA LYS A 52 -4.39 -1.29 1.44
C LYS A 52 -3.27 -1.16 0.41
N VAL A 53 -3.52 -1.58 -0.82
CA VAL A 53 -2.56 -1.43 -1.92
C VAL A 53 -2.20 0.05 -2.20
N ASP A 54 -3.03 0.99 -1.75
CA ASP A 54 -2.78 2.42 -1.86
C ASP A 54 -1.55 2.90 -1.09
N VAL A 55 -1.20 2.28 0.06
CA VAL A 55 0.04 2.67 0.75
C VAL A 55 1.28 2.26 -0.03
N LEU A 56 1.21 1.17 -0.82
CA LEU A 56 2.32 0.74 -1.67
C LEU A 56 2.56 1.73 -2.83
N LYS A 57 1.52 2.43 -3.30
CA LYS A 57 1.64 3.49 -4.33
C LYS A 57 2.51 4.67 -3.87
N GLN A 58 2.69 4.85 -2.57
CA GLN A 58 3.54 5.91 -2.01
C GLN A 58 5.03 5.54 -1.97
N PHE A 59 5.39 4.32 -2.37
CA PHE A 59 6.78 3.86 -2.42
C PHE A 59 7.24 3.71 -3.88
N LEU A 60 8.41 4.28 -4.17
CA LEU A 60 9.14 4.09 -5.41
C LEU A 60 10.11 2.92 -5.23
N ARG A 61 10.14 2.00 -6.20
CA ARG A 61 11.11 0.91 -6.20
C ARG A 61 12.42 1.42 -6.79
N VAL A 62 13.46 1.50 -5.96
CA VAL A 62 14.82 1.87 -6.37
C VAL A 62 15.71 0.63 -6.23
N GLY A 63 15.94 -0.06 -7.35
CA GLY A 63 16.67 -1.33 -7.37
C GLY A 63 15.97 -2.42 -6.53
N ARG A 64 16.63 -2.86 -5.45
CA ARG A 64 16.11 -3.88 -4.51
C ARG A 64 15.33 -3.29 -3.32
N VAL A 65 15.28 -1.97 -3.17
CA VAL A 65 14.70 -1.29 -2.00
C VAL A 65 13.48 -0.46 -2.39
N PHE A 66 12.48 -0.41 -1.51
CA PHE A 66 11.33 0.50 -1.62
C PHE A 66 11.61 1.77 -0.84
N VAL A 67 11.64 2.91 -1.53
CA VAL A 67 11.91 4.23 -0.95
C VAL A 67 10.62 5.06 -0.98
N PRO A 68 10.22 5.71 0.12
CA PRO A 68 9.06 6.61 0.10
C PRO A 68 9.23 7.68 -0.98
N ARG A 69 8.18 7.97 -1.75
CA ARG A 69 8.18 8.97 -2.82
C ARG A 69 8.71 10.34 -2.36
N PHE A 70 8.44 10.68 -1.10
CA PHE A 70 8.84 11.95 -0.50
C PHE A 70 10.18 11.92 0.27
N ALA A 71 10.92 10.81 0.24
CA ALA A 71 12.17 10.68 0.99
C ALA A 71 13.23 11.72 0.55
N LEU A 72 13.33 11.99 -0.74
CA LEU A 72 14.25 13.00 -1.28
C LEU A 72 13.88 14.40 -0.80
N TYR A 73 12.58 14.75 -0.84
CA TYR A 73 12.09 16.03 -0.34
C TYR A 73 12.36 16.16 1.16
N ALA A 74 12.05 15.13 1.95
CA ALA A 74 12.31 15.12 3.38
C ALA A 74 13.81 15.37 3.67
N ALA A 75 14.71 14.69 2.96
CA ALA A 75 16.15 14.88 3.12
C ALA A 75 16.58 16.33 2.79
N LEU A 76 16.14 16.86 1.65
CA LEU A 76 16.45 18.23 1.22
C LEU A 76 15.95 19.27 2.23
N PHE A 77 14.68 19.16 2.65
CA PHE A 77 14.09 20.06 3.65
C PHE A 77 14.80 19.95 5.00
N THR A 78 15.19 18.74 5.41
CA THR A 78 15.94 18.54 6.67
C THR A 78 17.32 19.21 6.60
N VAL A 79 18.04 19.05 5.48
CA VAL A 79 19.34 19.71 5.28
C VAL A 79 19.20 21.23 5.30
N LEU A 80 18.22 21.78 4.56
CA LEU A 80 17.92 23.21 4.57
C LEU A 80 17.54 23.72 5.96
N PHE A 81 16.71 22.98 6.69
CA PHE A 81 16.29 23.33 8.04
C PHE A 81 17.49 23.38 9.00
N VAL A 82 18.35 22.35 8.99
CA VAL A 82 19.57 22.32 9.80
C VAL A 82 20.50 23.48 9.42
N TYR A 83 20.70 23.73 8.13
CA TYR A 83 21.50 24.85 7.63
C TYR A 83 20.98 26.19 8.18
N TYR A 84 19.66 26.43 8.09
CA TYR A 84 19.06 27.66 8.62
C TYR A 84 19.22 27.77 10.13
N VAL A 85 18.95 26.71 10.89
CA VAL A 85 19.05 26.71 12.35
C VAL A 85 20.46 27.00 12.83
N LEU A 86 21.49 26.52 12.13
CA LEU A 86 22.88 26.74 12.51
C LEU A 86 23.38 28.14 12.12
N ILE A 87 22.95 28.68 10.98
CA ILE A 87 23.52 29.91 10.42
C ILE A 87 22.75 31.17 10.83
N LEU A 88 21.43 31.08 11.06
CA LEU A 88 20.62 32.22 11.53
C LEU A 88 21.16 32.85 12.83
N PRO A 89 21.53 32.06 13.87
CA PRO A 89 22.14 32.61 15.08
C PRO A 89 23.44 33.36 14.80
N ASP A 90 24.34 32.79 14.00
CA ASP A 90 25.62 33.41 13.66
C ASP A 90 25.44 34.75 12.94
N LEU A 91 24.57 34.81 11.92
CA LEU A 91 24.27 36.06 11.21
C LEU A 91 23.70 37.14 12.13
N SER A 92 22.82 36.76 13.07
CA SER A 92 22.25 37.69 14.05
C SER A 92 23.26 38.21 15.06
N LEU A 93 24.31 37.44 15.40
CA LEU A 93 25.37 37.88 16.32
C LEU A 93 26.37 38.84 15.66
N PHE A 94 26.62 38.70 14.35
CA PHE A 94 27.55 39.55 13.60
C PHE A 94 26.95 40.89 13.12
N THR A 95 25.62 41.09 13.24
CA THR A 95 24.92 42.29 12.74
C THR A 95 24.51 43.30 13.82
N PHE A 96 25.15 43.27 15.00
CA PHE A 96 25.02 44.30 16.06
C PHE A 96 26.31 45.09 16.25
#